data_AF-A0A952WSN6-F1
#
_entry.id   AF-A0A952WSN6-F1
#
_cell.length_a   1.000
_cell.length_b   1.000
_cell.length_c   1.000
_cell.angle_alpha   90.00
_cell.angle_beta   90.00
_cell.angle_gamma   90.00
#
_symmetry.space_group_name_H-M   'P 1'
#
loop_
_entity.id
_entity.type
_entity.pdbx_description
1 polymer ?
#
loop_
_entity_poly.entity_id
_entity_poly.type
_entity_poly.pdbx_seq_one_letter_code
_entity_poly.pdbx_strand_id
1 'polypeptide(L)' 'MTVTLERGGSTIVFKGVPAQVCENCGKQYVEESVSSDLLKQAHAAVGNGVQVEVRSFAA' A
#
# COMPACT_ATOMS: atom_id res chain seq x y z
N MET A 1 0.83 -3.26 9.29
CA MET A 1 2.09 -3.02 8.54
C MET A 1 2.02 -1.67 7.84
N THR A 2 3.15 -1.10 7.42
CA THR A 2 3.18 0.09 6.55
C THR A 2 3.64 -0.33 5.16
N VAL A 3 2.93 0.11 4.12
CA VAL A 3 3.28 -0.14 2.72
C VAL A 3 3.59 1.21 2.06
N THR A 4 4.74 1.30 1.42
CA THR A 4 5.14 2.46 0.61
C THR A 4 5.18 2.05 -0.85
N LEU A 5 4.46 2.77 -1.70
CA LEU A 5 4.43 2.58 -3.15
C LEU A 5 5.05 3.80 -3.83
N GLU A 6 5.96 3.55 -4.77
CA GLU A 6 6.69 4.61 -5.47
C GLU A 6 6.57 4.46 -6.98
N ARG A 7 6.30 5.56 -7.69
CA ARG A 7 6.22 5.59 -9.15
C ARG A 7 6.45 7.00 -9.69
N GLY A 8 7.38 7.14 -10.64
CA GLY A 8 7.55 8.40 -11.39
C GLY A 8 7.80 9.62 -10.50
N GLY A 9 8.54 9.46 -9.40
CA GLY A 9 8.80 10.53 -8.43
C GLY A 9 7.69 10.78 -7.40
N SER A 10 6.61 9.99 -7.45
CA SER A 10 5.55 10.00 -6.42
C SER A 10 5.81 8.93 -5.36
N THR A 11 5.55 9.23 -4.10
CA THR A 11 5.66 8.32 -2.94
C THR A 11 4.35 8.32 -2.14
N ILE A 12 3.65 7.18 -2.12
CA ILE A 12 2.37 7.01 -1.42
C ILE A 12 2.56 6.01 -0.27
N VAL A 13 2.32 6.45 0.96
CA VAL A 13 2.50 5.65 2.18
C VAL A 13 1.15 5.31 2.79
N PHE A 14 0.89 4.02 2.95
CA PHE A 14 -0.29 3.47 3.61
C PHE A 14 0.10 2.88 4.96
N LYS A 15 -0.45 3.43 6.04
CA LYS A 15 -0.27 2.96 7.42
C LYS A 15 -1.40 2.00 7.80
N GLY A 16 -1.10 1.01 8.64
CA GLY A 16 -2.12 0.10 9.17
C GLY A 16 -2.66 -0.90 8.15
N VAL A 17 -1.88 -1.19 7.09
CA VAL A 17 -2.25 -2.23 6.11
C VAL A 17 -2.28 -3.59 6.80
N PRO A 18 -3.38 -4.37 6.66
CA PRO A 18 -3.46 -5.72 7.19
C PRO A 18 -2.44 -6.62 6.48
N ALA A 19 -1.77 -7.44 7.26
CA ALA A 19 -0.80 -8.41 6.75
C ALA A 19 -1.11 -9.78 7.34
N GLN A 20 -1.07 -10.80 6.51
CA GLN A 20 -1.00 -12.17 6.96
C GLN A 20 0.43 -12.52 7.34
N VAL A 21 0.58 -13.45 8.28
CA VAL A 21 1.88 -13.97 8.71
C VAL A 21 1.90 -15.46 8.39
N CYS A 22 2.90 -15.90 7.64
CA CYS A 22 3.09 -17.33 7.42
C CYS A 22 3.51 -18.00 8.72
N GLU A 23 2.72 -18.95 9.22
CA GLU A 23 2.96 -19.62 10.50
C GLU A 23 4.29 -20.41 10.54
N ASN A 24 4.76 -20.89 9.38
CA ASN A 24 5.98 -21.69 9.29
C ASN A 24 7.28 -20.86 9.22
N CYS A 25 7.25 -19.66 8.63
CA CYS A 25 8.47 -18.87 8.40
C CYS A 25 8.42 -17.43 8.92
N GLY A 26 7.29 -16.99 9.48
CA GLY A 26 7.12 -15.66 10.05
C GLY A 26 7.09 -14.50 9.04
N LYS A 27 7.16 -14.78 7.74
CA LYS A 27 7.11 -13.75 6.71
C LYS A 27 5.72 -13.11 6.65
N GLN A 28 5.70 -11.79 6.52
CA GLN A 28 4.49 -11.01 6.35
C GLN A 28 4.13 -10.87 4.86
N TYR A 29 2.85 -11.02 4.55
CA TYR A 29 2.32 -10.91 3.20
C TYR A 29 1.05 -10.07 3.23
N VAL A 30 0.80 -9.35 2.14
CA VAL A 30 -0.47 -8.63 1.94
C VAL A 30 -1.35 -9.49 1.06
N GLU A 31 -2.62 -9.64 1.46
CA GLU A 31 -3.63 -10.32 0.65
C GLU A 31 -3.74 -9.69 -0.76
N GLU A 32 -4.11 -10.50 -1.75
CA GLU A 32 -4.19 -10.05 -3.14
C GLU A 32 -5.22 -8.92 -3.31
N SER A 33 -6.37 -9.03 -2.63
CA SER A 33 -7.43 -8.00 -2.65
C SER A 33 -6.92 -6.67 -2.09
N VAL A 34 -6.27 -6.70 -0.93
CA VAL A 34 -5.68 -5.53 -0.29
C VAL A 34 -4.60 -4.93 -1.17
N SER A 35 -3.70 -5.75 -1.74
CA SER A 35 -2.67 -5.29 -2.66
C SER A 35 -3.26 -4.59 -3.89
N SER A 36 -4.31 -5.18 -4.46
CA SER A 36 -5.03 -4.62 -5.60
C SER A 36 -5.65 -3.27 -5.28
N ASP A 37 -6.24 -3.09 -4.10
CA ASP A 37 -6.86 -1.84 -3.69
C ASP A 37 -5.82 -0.75 -3.39
N LEU A 38 -4.70 -1.10 -2.74
CA LEU A 38 -3.57 -0.18 -2.56
C LEU A 38 -3.05 0.33 -3.91
N LEU A 39 -2.88 -0.57 -4.88
CA LEU A 39 -2.45 -0.22 -6.23
C LEU A 39 -3.45 0.72 -6.92
N LYS A 40 -4.75 0.39 -6.92
CA LYS A 40 -5.79 1.27 -7.50
C LYS A 40 -5.72 2.68 -6.91
N GLN A 41 -5.63 2.81 -5.60
CA GLN A 41 -5.61 4.12 -4.95
C GLN A 41 -4.29 4.87 -5.19
N ALA A 42 -3.15 4.18 -5.25
CA ALA A 42 -1.86 4.80 -5.59
C ALA A 42 -1.82 5.26 -7.06
N HIS A 43 -2.38 4.47 -7.98
CA HIS A 43 -2.53 4.86 -9.38
C HIS A 43 -3.39 6.12 -9.54
N ALA A 44 -4.50 6.21 -8.82
CA ALA A 44 -5.33 7.41 -8.82
C ALA A 44 -4.59 8.64 -8.27
N ALA A 45 -3.85 8.49 -7.16
CA ALA A 45 -3.04 9.56 -6.58
C ALA A 45 -1.97 10.06 -7.57
N VAL A 46 -1.23 9.16 -8.21
CA VAL A 46 -0.25 9.48 -9.25
C VAL A 46 -0.92 10.19 -10.43
N GLY A 47 -2.10 9.70 -10.88
CA GLY A 47 -2.87 10.34 -11.95
C GLY A 47 -3.32 11.77 -11.63
N ASN A 48 -3.50 12.08 -10.35
CA ASN A 48 -3.83 13.41 -9.86
C ASN A 48 -2.60 14.29 -9.59
N GLY A 49 -1.38 13.82 -9.93
CA GLY A 49 -0.14 14.57 -9.76
C GLY A 49 0.37 14.63 -8.31
N VAL A 50 -0.10 13.74 -7.44
CA VAL A 50 0.34 13.68 -6.04
C VAL A 50 1.80 13.23 -5.96
N GLN A 51 2.67 14.06 -5.38
CA GLN A 51 4.08 13.73 -5.19
C GLN A 51 4.34 12.95 -3.89
N VAL A 52 3.70 13.35 -2.78
CA VAL A 52 3.82 12.65 -1.50
C VAL A 52 2.47 12.61 -0.82
N GLU A 53 2.02 11.41 -0.42
CA GLU A 53 0.80 11.21 0.36
C GLU A 53 1.04 10.19 1.46
N VAL A 54 0.54 10.47 2.66
CA VAL A 54 0.57 9.54 3.80
C VAL A 54 -0.84 9.41 4.34
N ARG A 55 -1.37 8.18 4.37
CA ARG A 55 -2.72 7.91 4.87
C ARG A 55 -2.81 6.60 5.63
N SER A 56 -3.84 6.46 6.44
CA SER A 56 -4.23 5.18 7.02
C SER A 56 -4.97 4.35 5.97
N PHE A 57 -4.77 3.03 6.01
CA PHE A 57 -5.59 2.11 5.25
C PHE A 57 -7.02 2.14 5.84
N ALA A 58 -7.98 2.48 4.99
CA ALA A 58 -9.41 2.37 5.26
C ALA A 58 -9.97 1.36 4.25
N ALA A 59 -10.51 0.25 4.75
CA ALA A 59 -11.13 -0.81 3.95
C ALA A 59 -12.51 -0.39 3.45
#